data_AF-A0A0P4VVF6-F1
#
_entry.id   AF-A0A0P4VVF6-F1
#
_cell.length_a   1.000
_cell.length_b   1.000
_cell.length_c   1.000
_cell.angle_alpha   90.00
_cell.angle_beta   90.00
_cell.angle_gamma   90.00
#
_symmetry.space_group_name_H-M   'P 1'
#
loop_
_entity.id
_entity.type
_entity.pdbx_description
1 polymer ?
#
loop_
_entity_poly.entity_id
_entity_poly.type
_entity_poly.pdbx_seq_one_letter_code
_entity_poly.pdbx_strand_id
1 'polypeptide(L)'
;MSAPYPVDPSKGPAANAGWTMPNAPGSYPAQPGYGGQPGFTNPGYNPQGPYPVQPVSPGQPGAAFPVEPPPPYSAQQGFVGQPGPYAQPVYNASSGDFPIQDGNRGREEVPKDMVPNQFGASFSDKAVRHAFIRKVYLILMVQLLITFLIVSLFTFHTGTKMFVRRNAWVYYLSYVVFLVTYISMVCCSGVRRKWPGNFIMLGIFTLALSYVTGTIASFYETSIVIMTIGITCAICFLITLFATQTKYDFTGCGIYLFVAAMVMFIFGIIAIFTYSKILYTIYSAGIALLFSMYLVYDTQMVVGGRKHQISPEEHIFGALMLYLDIVYIFTSLLNVFGSNN
;
A
#
# COMPACT_ATOMS: atom_id res chain seq x y z
N MET A 1 -59.77 0.44 -42.87
CA MET A 1 -60.94 -0.09 -42.12
C MET A 1 -60.38 -1.05 -41.07
N SER A 2 -60.56 -0.94 -39.75
CA SER A 2 -61.16 0.08 -38.86
C SER A 2 -60.76 -0.28 -37.41
N ALA A 3 -60.58 0.59 -36.41
CA ALA A 3 -60.47 2.06 -36.31
C ALA A 3 -59.75 2.42 -34.97
N PRO A 4 -59.19 3.62 -34.77
CA PRO A 4 -58.43 3.96 -33.55
C PRO A 4 -59.32 4.38 -32.37
N TYR A 5 -58.81 4.20 -31.14
CA TYR A 5 -59.49 4.53 -29.88
C TYR A 5 -59.70 6.04 -29.68
N PRO A 6 -60.79 6.48 -29.00
CA PRO A 6 -61.10 7.89 -28.79
C PRO A 6 -60.20 8.53 -27.72
N VAL A 7 -59.78 9.77 -27.98
CA VAL A 7 -59.08 10.64 -27.03
C VAL A 7 -60.10 11.56 -26.34
N ASP A 8 -60.06 11.63 -25.01
CA ASP A 8 -60.91 12.48 -24.17
C ASP A 8 -60.48 13.96 -24.26
N PRO A 9 -61.33 14.89 -24.75
CA PRO A 9 -60.99 16.29 -24.91
C PRO A 9 -61.12 17.13 -23.62
N SER A 10 -61.43 16.55 -22.47
CA SER A 10 -61.64 17.28 -21.20
C SER A 10 -60.36 17.68 -20.45
N LYS A 11 -59.17 17.30 -20.93
CA LYS A 11 -57.89 17.56 -20.26
C LYS A 11 -57.02 18.55 -21.02
N GLY A 12 -57.10 19.82 -20.62
CA GLY A 12 -56.20 20.88 -21.09
C GLY A 12 -54.73 20.66 -20.65
N PRO A 13 -53.76 21.27 -21.34
CA PRO A 13 -52.33 21.05 -21.09
C PRO A 13 -51.90 21.65 -19.75
N ALA A 14 -51.46 20.80 -18.82
CA ALA A 14 -50.84 21.24 -17.57
C ALA A 14 -49.45 21.85 -17.85
N ALA A 15 -49.26 23.10 -17.41
CA ALA A 15 -48.08 23.91 -17.73
C ALA A 15 -46.82 23.52 -16.93
N ASN A 16 -45.67 23.97 -17.44
CA ASN A 16 -44.36 23.90 -16.77
C ASN A 16 -44.42 24.39 -15.30
N ALA A 17 -44.25 23.49 -14.35
CA ALA A 17 -43.96 23.83 -12.96
C ALA A 17 -42.46 24.11 -12.79
N GLY A 18 -42.04 25.33 -13.15
CA GLY A 18 -40.73 25.84 -12.77
C GLY A 18 -40.66 26.08 -11.26
N TRP A 19 -39.65 25.55 -10.58
CA TRP A 19 -39.41 25.83 -9.16
C TRP A 19 -38.90 27.26 -9.00
N THR A 20 -39.79 28.16 -8.57
CA THR A 20 -39.46 29.53 -8.17
C THR A 20 -38.83 29.55 -6.77
N MET A 21 -37.77 30.32 -6.60
CA MET A 21 -37.15 30.54 -5.28
C MET A 21 -37.99 31.51 -4.44
N PRO A 22 -38.32 31.20 -3.18
CA PRO A 22 -38.88 32.18 -2.26
C PRO A 22 -37.83 33.20 -1.82
N ASN A 23 -38.10 34.50 -2.04
CA ASN A 23 -37.31 35.58 -1.45
C ASN A 23 -37.45 35.58 0.08
N ALA A 24 -36.33 35.69 0.80
CA ALA A 24 -36.31 35.84 2.25
C ALA A 24 -35.96 37.30 2.65
N PRO A 25 -36.83 37.99 3.41
CA PRO A 25 -36.49 39.25 4.07
C PRO A 25 -36.12 39.00 5.55
N GLY A 26 -35.04 39.60 6.03
CA GLY A 26 -34.75 39.64 7.48
C GLY A 26 -33.28 39.44 7.87
N SER A 27 -32.56 40.56 7.95
CA SER A 27 -31.33 40.79 8.71
C SER A 27 -30.99 39.80 9.85
N TYR A 28 -29.82 39.15 9.76
CA TYR A 28 -29.09 38.63 10.92
C TYR A 28 -28.08 39.69 11.42
N PRO A 29 -27.86 39.82 12.74
CA PRO A 29 -26.85 40.73 13.29
C PRO A 29 -25.43 40.24 12.98
N ALA A 30 -24.52 41.18 12.68
CA ALA A 30 -23.13 40.87 12.38
C ALA A 30 -22.38 40.33 13.61
N GLN A 31 -21.56 39.28 13.42
CA GLN A 31 -20.61 38.82 14.44
C GLN A 31 -19.46 39.83 14.61
N PRO A 32 -18.84 39.93 15.81
CA PRO A 32 -17.67 40.78 16.03
C PRO A 32 -16.50 40.36 15.11
N GLY A 33 -15.86 41.36 14.48
CA GLY A 33 -14.77 41.12 13.54
C GLY A 33 -13.53 40.53 14.20
N TYR A 34 -12.87 39.61 13.50
CA TYR A 34 -11.51 39.19 13.84
C TYR A 34 -10.54 40.36 13.63
N GLY A 35 -9.74 40.66 14.66
CA GLY A 35 -8.73 41.72 14.61
C GLY A 35 -7.63 41.44 13.58
N GLY A 36 -7.05 42.52 13.04
CA GLY A 36 -6.03 42.44 12.00
C GLY A 36 -4.72 41.77 12.45
N GLN A 37 -4.01 41.17 11.49
CA GLN A 37 -2.67 40.63 11.68
C GLN A 37 -1.68 41.75 12.10
N PRO A 38 -0.88 41.56 13.15
CA PRO A 38 0.34 42.35 13.34
C PRO A 38 1.30 42.04 12.19
N GLY A 39 1.71 43.08 11.45
CA GLY A 39 2.73 42.93 10.42
C GLY A 39 4.09 42.64 11.03
N PHE A 40 4.77 41.59 10.55
CA PHE A 40 6.17 41.36 10.89
C PHE A 40 7.05 42.30 10.06
N THR A 41 7.65 43.26 10.75
CA THR A 41 8.70 44.12 10.21
C THR A 41 9.97 43.31 9.93
N ASN A 42 10.65 43.66 8.85
CA ASN A 42 11.93 43.06 8.45
C ASN A 42 13.10 43.81 9.12
N PRO A 43 13.92 43.19 9.99
CA PRO A 43 15.19 43.74 10.44
C PRO A 43 16.29 43.19 9.54
N GLY A 44 16.77 44.00 8.60
CA GLY A 44 17.94 43.67 7.80
C GLY A 44 19.24 43.73 8.61
N TYR A 45 20.24 43.00 8.12
CA TYR A 45 21.66 43.35 8.11
C TYR A 45 22.30 43.90 9.41
N ASN A 46 23.14 43.09 10.06
CA ASN A 46 24.27 43.61 10.85
C ASN A 46 25.47 42.63 10.77
N PRO A 47 26.73 43.11 10.78
CA PRO A 47 27.86 42.35 10.25
C PRO A 47 28.62 41.51 11.30
N GLN A 48 29.61 40.78 10.77
CA GLN A 48 30.61 39.90 11.39
C GLN A 48 31.01 40.24 12.86
N GLY A 49 30.97 39.22 13.72
CA GLY A 49 31.66 39.17 15.02
C GLY A 49 32.64 37.97 15.08
N PRO A 50 33.66 37.99 15.97
CA PRO A 50 34.90 37.25 15.71
C PRO A 50 34.92 35.80 16.20
N TYR A 51 35.79 34.98 15.59
CA TYR A 51 36.09 33.60 16.00
C TYR A 51 36.79 33.55 17.38
N PRO A 52 36.56 32.49 18.19
CA PRO A 52 37.23 32.32 19.47
C PRO A 52 38.72 31.96 19.29
N VAL A 53 39.59 32.64 20.03
CA VAL A 53 41.05 32.49 20.01
C VAL A 53 41.48 31.41 21.00
N GLN A 54 42.37 30.49 20.59
CA GLN A 54 43.04 29.54 21.50
C GLN A 54 44.21 30.21 22.24
N PRO A 55 44.45 29.92 23.53
CA PRO A 55 45.54 30.51 24.28
C PRO A 55 46.91 29.95 23.84
N VAL A 56 47.86 30.85 23.57
CA VAL A 56 49.24 30.54 23.19
C VAL A 56 50.18 30.77 24.38
N SER A 57 51.08 29.82 24.64
CA SER A 57 52.15 29.97 25.65
C SER A 57 53.32 30.82 25.12
N PRO A 58 53.97 31.64 25.96
CA PRO A 58 55.01 32.58 25.50
C PRO A 58 56.40 31.91 25.42
N GLY A 59 57.11 32.09 24.29
CA GLY A 59 58.49 31.61 24.15
C GLY A 59 59.19 31.96 22.83
N GLN A 60 60.10 32.95 22.89
CA GLN A 60 61.19 33.26 21.95
C GLN A 60 60.88 33.91 20.57
N PRO A 61 61.86 34.64 19.96
CA PRO A 61 61.56 35.69 19.00
C PRO A 61 62.14 35.51 17.58
N GLY A 62 61.41 36.01 16.59
CA GLY A 62 61.96 36.75 15.44
C GLY A 62 62.60 35.96 14.28
N ALA A 63 61.83 35.76 13.21
CA ALA A 63 62.34 35.70 11.84
C ALA A 63 61.25 36.22 10.88
N ALA A 64 61.61 37.12 9.95
CA ALA A 64 60.69 37.73 8.99
C ALA A 64 61.08 37.35 7.56
N PHE A 65 60.17 36.78 6.79
CA PHE A 65 60.33 36.47 5.36
C PHE A 65 59.00 36.68 4.60
N PRO A 66 59.03 36.91 3.27
CA PRO A 66 58.03 37.73 2.58
C PRO A 66 56.77 36.98 2.11
N VAL A 67 55.76 37.76 1.72
CA VAL A 67 54.49 37.30 1.15
C VAL A 67 54.62 37.05 -0.35
N GLU A 68 54.36 35.82 -0.81
CA GLU A 68 54.19 35.48 -2.22
C GLU A 68 52.69 35.30 -2.58
N PRO A 69 52.28 35.67 -3.81
CA PRO A 69 50.91 35.44 -4.29
C PRO A 69 50.66 33.98 -4.71
N PRO A 70 49.42 33.47 -4.63
CA PRO A 70 49.12 32.06 -4.86
C PRO A 70 49.20 31.64 -6.34
N PRO A 71 49.62 30.38 -6.64
CA PRO A 71 49.70 29.86 -8.01
C PRO A 71 48.33 29.39 -8.56
N PRO A 72 48.17 29.33 -9.90
CA PRO A 72 46.92 28.89 -10.53
C PRO A 72 46.72 27.36 -10.47
N TYR A 73 45.46 26.94 -10.50
CA TYR A 73 45.01 25.56 -10.36
C TYR A 73 45.53 24.63 -11.48
N SER A 74 46.14 23.51 -11.12
CA SER A 74 46.37 22.36 -12.01
C SER A 74 45.51 21.18 -11.54
N ALA A 75 44.74 20.60 -12.46
CA ALA A 75 43.85 19.48 -12.15
C ALA A 75 44.53 18.14 -12.46
N GLN A 76 44.58 17.21 -11.50
CA GLN A 76 44.40 15.77 -11.79
C GLN A 76 44.27 14.85 -10.55
N GLN A 77 43.45 13.81 -10.75
CA GLN A 77 43.48 12.46 -10.14
C GLN A 77 43.26 12.32 -8.62
N GLY A 78 42.03 11.95 -8.27
CA GLY A 78 41.62 11.47 -6.95
C GLY A 78 41.32 9.96 -6.92
N PHE A 79 41.85 9.31 -5.88
CA PHE A 79 41.80 7.90 -5.50
C PHE A 79 40.46 7.13 -5.63
N VAL A 80 40.58 5.80 -5.74
CA VAL A 80 39.49 4.82 -5.64
C VAL A 80 39.08 4.61 -4.18
N GLY A 81 37.77 4.62 -3.88
CA GLY A 81 37.21 4.36 -2.54
C GLY A 81 36.03 3.38 -2.58
N GLN A 82 35.90 2.54 -1.55
CA GLN A 82 34.89 1.46 -1.44
C GLN A 82 33.45 1.97 -1.15
N PRO A 83 32.40 1.18 -1.47
CA PRO A 83 31.01 1.64 -1.43
C PRO A 83 30.37 1.57 -0.02
N GLY A 84 29.85 2.71 0.44
CA GLY A 84 28.93 2.83 1.58
C GLY A 84 27.50 3.20 1.15
N PRO A 85 26.48 3.09 2.03
CA PRO A 85 25.09 2.89 1.57
C PRO A 85 24.33 4.19 1.21
N TYR A 86 23.90 4.28 -0.05
CA TYR A 86 22.80 5.11 -0.58
C TYR A 86 22.64 6.54 -0.01
N ALA A 87 23.36 7.49 -0.64
CA ALA A 87 23.03 8.91 -0.55
C ALA A 87 21.77 9.26 -1.37
N GLN A 88 20.87 10.06 -0.79
CA GLN A 88 19.71 10.65 -1.46
C GLN A 88 20.13 11.93 -2.21
N PRO A 89 19.57 12.25 -3.40
CA PRO A 89 19.83 13.52 -4.05
C PRO A 89 19.06 14.66 -3.35
N VAL A 90 19.80 15.56 -2.70
CA VAL A 90 19.26 16.84 -2.19
C VAL A 90 19.18 17.83 -3.36
N TYR A 91 17.97 18.17 -3.79
CA TYR A 91 17.76 19.24 -4.77
C TYR A 91 17.80 20.60 -4.07
N ASN A 92 18.96 21.25 -4.10
CA ASN A 92 19.09 22.66 -3.71
C ASN A 92 18.60 23.56 -4.85
N ALA A 93 17.42 24.13 -4.71
CA ALA A 93 16.90 25.14 -5.63
C ALA A 93 17.46 26.53 -5.26
N SER A 94 18.74 26.77 -5.59
CA SER A 94 19.34 28.11 -5.51
C SER A 94 19.26 28.79 -6.87
N SER A 95 18.26 29.66 -7.05
CA SER A 95 18.19 30.58 -8.18
C SER A 95 19.35 31.57 -8.13
N GLY A 96 20.32 31.42 -9.02
CA GLY A 96 21.38 32.40 -9.22
C GLY A 96 20.91 33.53 -10.12
N ASP A 97 20.95 34.77 -9.60
CA ASP A 97 20.70 35.97 -10.40
C ASP A 97 21.76 36.13 -11.50
N PHE A 98 21.32 36.48 -12.71
CA PHE A 98 22.17 36.99 -13.78
C PHE A 98 21.72 38.41 -14.14
N PRO A 99 22.65 39.35 -14.40
CA PRO A 99 22.31 40.74 -14.64
C PRO A 99 21.55 40.91 -15.95
N ILE A 100 20.44 41.66 -15.91
CA ILE A 100 19.69 42.08 -17.09
C ILE A 100 20.53 43.09 -17.89
N GLN A 101 20.76 42.79 -19.17
CA GLN A 101 21.18 43.77 -20.16
C GLN A 101 20.05 43.98 -21.16
N ASP A 102 19.55 45.21 -21.26
CA ASP A 102 18.44 45.58 -22.16
C ASP A 102 18.80 45.31 -23.62
N GLY A 103 17.89 44.63 -24.34
CA GLY A 103 18.13 44.19 -25.71
C GLY A 103 16.85 43.70 -26.40
N ASN A 104 15.96 44.63 -26.74
CA ASN A 104 14.66 44.33 -27.36
C ASN A 104 14.81 43.66 -28.74
N ARG A 105 14.64 42.33 -28.83
CA ARG A 105 14.50 41.58 -30.10
C ARG A 105 13.71 40.27 -29.89
N GLY A 106 12.66 40.10 -30.69
CA GLY A 106 12.06 38.82 -31.11
C GLY A 106 11.66 37.80 -30.04
N ARG A 107 10.35 37.54 -29.90
CA ARG A 107 9.90 36.22 -29.42
C ARG A 107 10.21 35.18 -30.50
N GLU A 108 11.34 34.50 -30.39
CA GLU A 108 11.40 33.11 -30.89
C GLU A 108 10.69 32.22 -29.86
N GLU A 109 9.65 31.54 -30.31
CA GLU A 109 8.99 30.52 -29.50
C GLU A 109 9.93 29.32 -29.40
N VAL A 110 10.53 29.12 -28.22
CA VAL A 110 11.37 27.95 -27.94
C VAL A 110 10.55 26.68 -28.22
N PRO A 111 10.99 25.80 -29.15
CA PRO A 111 10.26 24.57 -29.45
C PRO A 111 10.10 23.72 -28.18
N LYS A 112 8.90 23.17 -27.96
CA LYS A 112 8.55 22.34 -26.79
C LYS A 112 9.20 20.94 -26.81
N ASP A 113 10.11 20.72 -27.73
CA ASP A 113 10.47 19.41 -28.24
C ASP A 113 11.70 18.82 -27.52
N MET A 114 12.33 19.61 -26.64
CA MET A 114 13.49 19.20 -25.84
C MET A 114 13.22 19.30 -24.33
N VAL A 115 12.43 18.35 -23.81
CA VAL A 115 12.41 18.01 -22.38
C VAL A 115 12.96 16.59 -22.17
N PRO A 116 14.29 16.39 -22.07
CA PRO A 116 14.90 15.06 -21.92
C PRO A 116 14.46 14.33 -20.63
N ASN A 117 13.96 15.06 -19.63
CA ASN A 117 13.63 14.53 -18.32
C ASN A 117 12.42 13.56 -18.30
N GLN A 118 11.51 13.63 -19.28
CA GLN A 118 10.31 12.78 -19.27
C GLN A 118 10.63 11.31 -19.61
N PHE A 119 11.61 11.07 -20.48
CA PHE A 119 12.05 9.73 -20.85
C PHE A 119 12.73 9.05 -19.64
N GLY A 120 13.75 9.70 -19.05
CA GLY A 120 14.49 9.19 -17.89
C GLY A 120 13.62 8.92 -16.65
N ALA A 121 12.67 9.82 -16.35
CA ALA A 121 11.72 9.62 -15.25
C ALA A 121 10.84 8.38 -15.45
N SER A 122 10.40 8.09 -16.68
CA SER A 122 9.56 6.92 -16.99
C SER A 122 10.29 5.58 -16.79
N PHE A 123 11.59 5.50 -17.11
CA PHE A 123 12.38 4.30 -16.81
C PHE A 123 12.64 4.13 -15.32
N SER A 124 12.89 5.23 -14.60
CA SER A 124 13.06 5.21 -13.15
C SER A 124 11.82 4.66 -12.44
N ASP A 125 10.63 5.19 -12.75
CA ASP A 125 9.38 4.74 -12.13
C ASP A 125 9.07 3.26 -12.41
N LYS A 126 9.31 2.78 -13.65
CA LYS A 126 9.20 1.35 -13.99
C LYS A 126 10.20 0.48 -13.24
N ALA A 127 11.46 0.94 -13.09
CA ALA A 127 12.48 0.20 -12.34
C ALA A 127 12.13 0.11 -10.85
N VAL A 128 11.66 1.22 -10.25
CA VAL A 128 11.17 1.26 -8.87
C VAL A 128 9.96 0.34 -8.69
N ARG A 129 9.00 0.34 -9.63
CA ARG A 129 7.83 -0.56 -9.62
C ARG A 129 8.24 -2.04 -9.70
N HIS A 130 9.17 -2.41 -10.58
CA HIS A 130 9.68 -3.79 -10.66
C HIS A 130 10.44 -4.22 -9.39
N ALA A 131 11.22 -3.31 -8.78
CA ALA A 131 11.90 -3.59 -7.51
C ALA A 131 10.89 -3.78 -6.37
N PHE A 132 9.83 -2.97 -6.31
CA PHE A 132 8.72 -3.10 -5.38
C PHE A 132 8.00 -4.45 -5.54
N ILE A 133 7.57 -4.81 -6.77
CA ILE A 133 6.89 -6.08 -7.06
C ILE A 133 7.77 -7.25 -6.62
N ARG A 134 9.05 -7.26 -7.00
CA ARG A 134 10.00 -8.30 -6.59
C ARG A 134 10.09 -8.43 -5.06
N LYS A 135 10.12 -7.29 -4.34
CA LYS A 135 10.17 -7.28 -2.87
C LYS A 135 8.90 -7.83 -2.24
N VAL A 136 7.72 -7.45 -2.75
CA VAL A 136 6.41 -7.95 -2.30
C VAL A 136 6.34 -9.47 -2.48
N TYR A 137 6.61 -9.98 -3.69
CA TYR A 137 6.52 -11.42 -3.97
C TYR A 137 7.60 -12.24 -3.24
N LEU A 138 8.81 -11.71 -3.02
CA LEU A 138 9.82 -12.39 -2.20
C LEU A 138 9.34 -12.56 -0.75
N ILE A 139 8.78 -11.51 -0.16
CA ILE A 139 8.21 -11.57 1.19
C ILE A 139 7.06 -12.58 1.22
N LEU A 140 6.12 -12.51 0.26
CA LEU A 140 5.00 -13.44 0.14
C LEU A 140 5.46 -14.90 0.06
N MET A 141 6.48 -15.20 -0.75
CA MET A 141 7.03 -16.56 -0.87
C MET A 141 7.60 -17.07 0.46
N VAL A 142 8.26 -16.21 1.25
CA VAL A 142 8.72 -16.57 2.60
C VAL A 142 7.55 -16.83 3.55
N GLN A 143 6.49 -16.03 3.50
CA GLN A 143 5.29 -16.22 4.33
C GLN A 143 4.55 -17.53 3.99
N LEU A 144 4.42 -17.83 2.70
CA LEU A 144 3.80 -19.07 2.20
C LEU A 144 4.66 -20.30 2.54
N LEU A 145 5.99 -20.20 2.46
CA LEU A 145 6.90 -21.28 2.87
C LEU A 145 6.78 -21.58 4.37
N ILE A 146 6.75 -20.56 5.23
CA ILE A 146 6.53 -20.73 6.68
C ILE A 146 5.19 -21.43 6.94
N THR A 147 4.13 -21.00 6.24
CA THR A 147 2.79 -21.61 6.37
C THR A 147 2.78 -23.07 5.90
N PHE A 148 3.39 -23.35 4.75
CA PHE A 148 3.52 -24.71 4.22
C PHE A 148 4.27 -25.63 5.19
N LEU A 149 5.37 -25.17 5.80
CA LEU A 149 6.13 -25.94 6.79
C LEU A 149 5.33 -26.23 8.05
N ILE A 150 4.59 -25.25 8.58
CA ILE A 150 3.75 -25.42 9.77
C ILE A 150 2.56 -26.35 9.47
N VAL A 151 1.85 -26.15 8.36
CA VAL A 151 0.77 -27.04 7.90
C VAL A 151 1.29 -28.47 7.69
N SER A 152 2.45 -28.63 7.05
CA SER A 152 3.08 -29.96 6.86
C SER A 152 3.42 -30.61 8.20
N LEU A 153 4.05 -29.89 9.12
CA LEU A 153 4.37 -30.41 10.45
C LEU A 153 3.10 -30.88 11.19
N PHE A 154 2.04 -30.09 11.17
CA PHE A 154 0.78 -30.40 11.87
C PHE A 154 -0.02 -31.53 11.17
N THR A 155 0.23 -31.75 9.89
CA THR A 155 -0.42 -32.78 9.07
C THR A 155 0.30 -34.13 9.13
N PHE A 156 1.64 -34.14 9.08
CA PHE A 156 2.45 -35.37 9.02
C PHE A 156 2.99 -35.83 10.38
N HIS A 157 3.31 -34.92 11.30
CA HIS A 157 3.84 -35.32 12.62
C HIS A 157 2.70 -35.59 13.62
N THR A 158 2.44 -36.88 13.87
CA THR A 158 1.36 -37.36 14.75
C THR A 158 1.35 -36.70 16.12
N GLY A 159 2.52 -36.52 16.76
CA GLY A 159 2.63 -35.87 18.06
C GLY A 159 2.17 -34.41 18.05
N THR A 160 2.55 -33.66 17.01
CA THR A 160 2.10 -32.26 16.84
C THR A 160 0.61 -32.20 16.53
N LYS A 161 0.11 -33.06 15.63
CA LYS A 161 -1.32 -33.17 15.31
C LYS A 161 -2.17 -33.39 16.57
N MET A 162 -1.76 -34.31 17.44
CA MET A 162 -2.46 -34.56 18.71
C MET A 162 -2.35 -33.38 19.69
N PHE A 163 -1.17 -32.75 19.80
CA PHE A 163 -0.97 -31.59 20.67
C PHE A 163 -1.89 -30.42 20.30
N VAL A 164 -1.95 -30.03 19.02
CA VAL A 164 -2.73 -28.86 18.59
C VAL A 164 -4.24 -29.10 18.64
N ARG A 165 -4.69 -30.33 18.34
CA ARG A 165 -6.10 -30.73 18.51
C ARG A 165 -6.54 -30.71 19.99
N ARG A 166 -5.65 -31.06 20.93
CA ARG A 166 -5.96 -31.07 22.37
C ARG A 166 -5.88 -29.69 23.02
N ASN A 167 -5.00 -28.81 22.56
CA ASN A 167 -4.72 -27.51 23.17
C ASN A 167 -5.40 -26.35 22.41
N ALA A 168 -6.73 -26.39 22.34
CA ALA A 168 -7.53 -25.36 21.64
C ALA A 168 -7.29 -23.92 22.14
N TRP A 169 -6.84 -23.73 23.38
CA TRP A 169 -6.47 -22.41 23.90
C TRP A 169 -5.36 -21.72 23.09
N VAL A 170 -4.40 -22.48 22.55
CA VAL A 170 -3.32 -21.94 21.72
C VAL A 170 -3.88 -21.44 20.38
N TYR A 171 -4.86 -22.14 19.81
CA TYR A 171 -5.55 -21.69 18.60
C TYR A 171 -6.25 -20.33 18.81
N TYR A 172 -7.02 -20.18 19.90
CA TYR A 172 -7.67 -18.91 20.21
C TYR A 172 -6.65 -17.79 20.51
N LEU A 173 -5.56 -18.09 21.23
CA LEU A 173 -4.48 -17.13 21.46
C LEU A 173 -3.81 -16.70 20.15
N SER A 174 -3.46 -17.63 19.26
CA SER A 174 -2.90 -17.32 17.95
C SER A 174 -3.86 -16.51 17.09
N TYR A 175 -5.17 -16.78 17.16
CA TYR A 175 -6.18 -16.00 16.46
C TYR A 175 -6.29 -14.55 16.97
N VAL A 176 -6.19 -14.33 18.30
CA VAL A 176 -6.12 -12.98 18.88
C VAL A 176 -4.84 -12.26 18.46
N VAL A 177 -3.68 -12.93 18.51
CA VAL A 177 -2.39 -12.35 18.06
C VAL A 177 -2.45 -11.97 16.58
N PHE A 178 -3.03 -12.83 15.74
CA PHE A 178 -3.29 -12.56 14.32
C PHE A 178 -4.15 -11.31 14.14
N LEU A 179 -5.31 -11.20 14.81
CA LEU A 179 -6.18 -10.03 14.70
C LEU A 179 -5.50 -8.74 15.16
N VAL A 180 -4.81 -8.76 16.31
CA VAL A 180 -4.12 -7.56 16.85
C VAL A 180 -3.02 -7.10 15.91
N THR A 181 -2.20 -8.02 15.38
CA THR A 181 -1.12 -7.66 14.44
C THR A 181 -1.65 -7.22 13.07
N TYR A 182 -2.71 -7.85 12.56
CA TYR A 182 -3.41 -7.44 11.35
C TYR A 182 -3.96 -6.01 11.47
N ILE A 183 -4.77 -5.73 12.50
CA ILE A 183 -5.35 -4.41 12.74
C ILE A 183 -4.24 -3.36 12.92
N SER A 184 -3.17 -3.69 13.66
CA SER A 184 -2.02 -2.80 13.83
C SER A 184 -1.35 -2.44 12.50
N MET A 185 -1.17 -3.40 11.58
CA MET A 185 -0.53 -3.14 10.28
C MET A 185 -1.46 -2.43 9.28
N VAL A 186 -2.77 -2.68 9.33
CA VAL A 186 -3.75 -2.00 8.47
C VAL A 186 -3.97 -0.56 8.93
N CYS A 187 -4.26 -0.36 10.22
CA CYS A 187 -4.66 0.95 10.76
C CYS A 187 -3.45 1.86 11.09
N CYS A 188 -2.29 1.32 11.46
CA CYS A 188 -1.13 2.12 11.87
C CYS A 188 -0.04 2.11 10.80
N SER A 189 -0.10 3.06 9.85
CA SER A 189 0.91 3.24 8.80
C SER A 189 2.35 3.39 9.36
N GLY A 190 2.49 4.01 10.52
CA GLY A 190 3.76 4.13 11.23
C GLY A 190 4.39 2.79 11.66
N VAL A 191 3.59 1.75 11.86
CA VAL A 191 4.08 0.39 12.19
C VAL A 191 4.57 -0.31 10.92
N ARG A 192 3.79 -0.27 9.82
CA ARG A 192 4.15 -0.98 8.58
C ARG A 192 5.28 -0.33 7.77
N ARG A 193 5.54 0.97 7.97
CA ARG A 193 6.59 1.73 7.26
C ARG A 193 7.93 1.81 7.99
N LYS A 194 7.98 1.59 9.32
CA LYS A 194 9.23 1.70 10.10
C LYS A 194 9.98 0.37 10.21
N TRP A 195 11.22 0.36 9.73
CA TRP A 195 12.17 -0.74 9.97
C TRP A 195 12.78 -0.63 11.39
N PRO A 196 13.08 -1.76 12.08
CA PRO A 196 12.79 -3.15 11.73
C PRO A 196 11.38 -3.62 12.16
N GLY A 197 10.63 -2.79 12.87
CA GLY A 197 9.34 -3.15 13.47
C GLY A 197 8.31 -3.71 12.49
N ASN A 198 8.32 -3.24 11.24
CA ASN A 198 7.45 -3.75 10.19
C ASN A 198 7.68 -5.23 9.86
N PHE A 199 8.92 -5.69 9.76
CA PHE A 199 9.24 -7.11 9.53
C PHE A 199 8.97 -7.97 10.77
N ILE A 200 9.17 -7.43 11.98
CA ILE A 200 8.86 -8.13 13.23
C ILE A 200 7.34 -8.38 13.33
N MET A 201 6.53 -7.34 13.12
CA MET A 201 5.06 -7.46 13.13
C MET A 201 4.56 -8.39 12.03
N LEU A 202 5.14 -8.32 10.82
CA LEU A 202 4.79 -9.22 9.72
C LEU A 202 5.14 -10.68 10.06
N GLY A 203 6.29 -10.93 10.68
CA GLY A 203 6.70 -12.26 11.13
C GLY A 203 5.76 -12.85 12.19
N ILE A 204 5.38 -12.05 13.19
CA ILE A 204 4.41 -12.47 14.22
C ILE A 204 3.05 -12.78 13.60
N PHE A 205 2.55 -11.90 12.72
CA PHE A 205 1.31 -12.07 11.98
C PHE A 205 1.31 -13.35 11.13
N THR A 206 2.38 -13.60 10.38
CA THR A 206 2.52 -14.83 9.59
C THR A 206 2.55 -16.05 10.48
N LEU A 207 3.40 -16.11 11.51
CA LEU A 207 3.44 -17.27 12.41
C LEU A 207 2.10 -17.54 13.10
N ALA A 208 1.39 -16.48 13.52
CA ALA A 208 0.07 -16.59 14.13
C ALA A 208 -0.97 -17.16 13.15
N LEU A 209 -1.05 -16.65 11.92
CA LEU A 209 -1.99 -17.16 10.92
C LEU A 209 -1.58 -18.57 10.45
N SER A 210 -0.30 -18.84 10.22
CA SER A 210 0.21 -20.18 9.92
C SER A 210 -0.17 -21.19 10.99
N TYR A 211 -0.11 -20.82 12.28
CA TYR A 211 -0.55 -21.69 13.38
C TYR A 211 -2.05 -21.96 13.34
N VAL A 212 -2.87 -20.91 13.12
CA VAL A 212 -4.33 -21.03 12.95
C VAL A 212 -4.67 -21.98 11.80
N THR A 213 -4.11 -21.74 10.61
CA THR A 213 -4.31 -22.55 9.40
C THR A 213 -3.78 -23.97 9.56
N GLY A 214 -2.59 -24.15 10.17
CA GLY A 214 -2.03 -25.47 10.47
C GLY A 214 -2.90 -26.25 11.45
N THR A 215 -3.46 -25.58 12.46
CA THR A 215 -4.37 -26.22 13.42
C THR A 215 -5.66 -26.65 12.75
N ILE A 216 -6.23 -25.82 11.87
CA ILE A 216 -7.40 -26.19 11.05
C ILE A 216 -7.06 -27.39 10.17
N ALA A 217 -5.96 -27.35 9.41
CA ALA A 217 -5.48 -28.46 8.59
C ALA A 217 -5.27 -29.76 9.38
N SER A 218 -4.86 -29.66 10.65
CA SER A 218 -4.68 -30.82 11.53
C SER A 218 -5.96 -31.64 11.73
N PHE A 219 -7.15 -31.05 11.58
CA PHE A 219 -8.45 -31.73 11.75
C PHE A 219 -8.89 -32.55 10.52
N TYR A 220 -8.34 -32.27 9.33
CA TYR A 220 -8.68 -32.96 8.10
C TYR A 220 -7.78 -34.18 7.84
N GLU A 221 -8.17 -35.01 6.88
CA GLU A 221 -7.33 -36.08 6.37
C GLU A 221 -6.15 -35.54 5.57
N THR A 222 -4.98 -36.18 5.73
CA THR A 222 -3.74 -35.81 5.04
C THR A 222 -3.89 -35.83 3.51
N SER A 223 -4.69 -36.74 2.96
CA SER A 223 -5.08 -36.81 1.55
C SER A 223 -5.74 -35.52 1.06
N ILE A 224 -6.77 -35.07 1.78
CA ILE A 224 -7.53 -33.84 1.48
C ILE A 224 -6.63 -32.60 1.64
N VAL A 225 -5.78 -32.55 2.67
CA VAL A 225 -4.83 -31.43 2.87
C VAL A 225 -3.86 -31.31 1.69
N ILE A 226 -3.21 -32.40 1.27
CA ILE A 226 -2.25 -32.40 0.15
C ILE A 226 -2.95 -31.97 -1.16
N MET A 227 -4.12 -32.55 -1.45
CA MET A 227 -4.91 -32.19 -2.62
C MET A 227 -5.28 -30.70 -2.62
N THR A 228 -5.72 -30.18 -1.48
CA THR A 228 -6.11 -28.77 -1.32
C THR A 228 -4.93 -27.82 -1.52
N ILE A 229 -3.73 -28.16 -1.03
CA ILE A 229 -2.51 -27.38 -1.29
C ILE A 229 -2.27 -27.28 -2.80
N GLY A 230 -2.29 -28.41 -3.52
CA GLY A 230 -2.08 -28.43 -4.98
C GLY A 230 -3.11 -27.58 -5.75
N ILE A 231 -4.40 -27.72 -5.41
CA ILE A 231 -5.49 -26.93 -6.03
C ILE A 231 -5.33 -25.44 -5.72
N THR A 232 -4.99 -25.08 -4.48
CA THR A 232 -4.75 -23.68 -4.08
C THR A 232 -3.61 -23.08 -4.88
N CYS A 233 -2.47 -23.77 -5.00
CA CYS A 233 -1.33 -23.30 -5.78
C CYS A 233 -1.70 -23.08 -7.25
N ALA A 234 -2.45 -24.00 -7.87
CA ALA A 234 -2.92 -23.87 -9.24
C ALA A 234 -3.86 -22.66 -9.42
N ILE A 235 -4.85 -22.50 -8.54
CA ILE A 235 -5.80 -21.37 -8.57
C ILE A 235 -5.07 -20.05 -8.39
N CYS A 236 -4.19 -19.93 -7.40
CA CYS A 236 -3.48 -18.68 -7.11
C CYS A 236 -2.52 -18.31 -8.25
N PHE A 237 -1.86 -19.29 -8.88
CA PHE A 237 -1.02 -19.08 -10.05
C PHE A 237 -1.84 -18.60 -11.26
N LEU A 238 -2.95 -19.28 -11.58
CA LEU A 238 -3.83 -18.90 -12.69
C LEU A 238 -4.45 -17.51 -12.48
N ILE A 239 -4.89 -17.20 -11.26
CA ILE A 239 -5.40 -15.86 -10.91
C ILE A 239 -4.31 -14.80 -11.04
N THR A 240 -3.08 -15.05 -10.55
CA THR A 240 -1.97 -14.09 -10.67
C THR A 240 -1.62 -13.84 -12.14
N LEU A 241 -1.56 -14.90 -12.96
CA LEU A 241 -1.36 -14.79 -14.41
C LEU A 241 -2.50 -14.03 -15.11
N PHE A 242 -3.75 -14.26 -14.71
CA PHE A 242 -4.90 -13.53 -15.25
C PHE A 242 -4.83 -12.05 -14.86
N ALA A 243 -4.65 -11.75 -13.58
CA ALA A 243 -4.64 -10.39 -13.04
C ALA A 243 -3.51 -9.52 -13.63
N THR A 244 -2.33 -10.11 -13.89
CA THR A 244 -1.18 -9.44 -14.52
C THR A 244 -1.35 -9.22 -16.03
N GLN A 245 -2.00 -10.13 -16.76
CA GLN A 245 -2.14 -10.05 -18.23
C GLN A 245 -3.44 -9.40 -18.72
N THR A 246 -4.51 -9.45 -17.91
CA THR A 246 -5.83 -8.95 -18.30
C THR A 246 -5.83 -7.43 -18.47
N LYS A 247 -6.49 -6.94 -19.52
CA LYS A 247 -6.63 -5.49 -19.79
C LYS A 247 -7.71 -4.84 -18.90
N TYR A 248 -8.56 -5.62 -18.26
CA TYR A 248 -9.63 -5.13 -17.39
C TYR A 248 -9.08 -4.67 -16.03
N ASP A 249 -9.45 -3.46 -15.63
CA ASP A 249 -9.07 -2.84 -14.35
C ASP A 249 -10.08 -3.21 -13.25
N PHE A 250 -9.71 -4.21 -12.45
CA PHE A 250 -10.48 -4.62 -11.27
C PHE A 250 -10.20 -3.73 -10.05
N THR A 251 -9.18 -2.86 -10.07
CA THR A 251 -8.86 -1.98 -8.93
C THR A 251 -9.96 -0.96 -8.65
N GLY A 252 -10.90 -0.74 -9.58
CA GLY A 252 -12.13 0.01 -9.33
C GLY A 252 -13.19 -0.73 -8.50
N CYS A 253 -13.07 -2.06 -8.33
CA CYS A 253 -14.12 -2.89 -7.74
C CYS A 253 -14.09 -2.98 -6.20
N GLY A 254 -13.15 -2.30 -5.52
CA GLY A 254 -12.90 -2.46 -4.09
C GLY A 254 -14.14 -2.25 -3.19
N ILE A 255 -15.05 -1.34 -3.55
CA ILE A 255 -16.30 -1.13 -2.80
C ILE A 255 -17.27 -2.32 -2.92
N TYR A 256 -17.34 -2.97 -4.09
CA TYR A 256 -18.16 -4.17 -4.28
C TYR A 256 -17.59 -5.37 -3.54
N LEU A 257 -16.26 -5.52 -3.53
CA LEU A 257 -15.58 -6.56 -2.75
C LEU A 257 -15.79 -6.33 -1.24
N PHE A 258 -15.71 -5.09 -0.77
CA PHE A 258 -16.02 -4.74 0.63
C PHE A 258 -17.47 -5.08 1.00
N VAL A 259 -18.45 -4.72 0.16
CA VAL A 259 -19.86 -5.08 0.40
C VAL A 259 -20.05 -6.60 0.40
N ALA A 260 -19.43 -7.33 -0.54
CA ALA A 260 -19.47 -8.79 -0.56
C ALA A 260 -18.83 -9.41 0.70
N ALA A 261 -17.71 -8.86 1.19
CA ALA A 261 -17.10 -9.27 2.44
C ALA A 261 -18.01 -9.02 3.66
N MET A 262 -18.73 -7.89 3.71
CA MET A 262 -19.71 -7.63 4.77
C MET A 262 -20.89 -8.61 4.71
N VAL A 263 -21.41 -8.92 3.51
CA VAL A 263 -22.48 -9.92 3.34
C VAL A 263 -22.00 -11.30 3.82
N MET A 264 -20.81 -11.72 3.41
CA MET A 264 -20.23 -12.99 3.85
C MET A 264 -19.94 -13.01 5.35
N PHE A 265 -19.51 -11.90 5.95
CA PHE A 265 -19.31 -11.81 7.40
C PHE A 265 -20.62 -12.00 8.19
N ILE A 266 -21.70 -11.31 7.81
CA ILE A 266 -23.01 -11.46 8.46
C ILE A 266 -23.59 -12.87 8.23
N PHE A 267 -23.46 -13.41 7.01
CA PHE A 267 -23.88 -14.78 6.72
C PHE A 267 -23.08 -15.81 7.54
N GLY A 268 -21.78 -15.58 7.76
CA GLY A 268 -20.94 -16.41 8.63
C GLY A 268 -21.44 -16.44 10.07
N ILE A 269 -21.90 -15.31 10.62
CA ILE A 269 -22.51 -15.25 11.96
C ILE A 269 -23.78 -16.12 12.01
N ILE A 270 -24.64 -16.05 10.99
CA ILE A 270 -25.87 -16.85 10.90
C ILE A 270 -25.54 -18.35 10.74
N ALA A 271 -24.51 -18.67 9.96
CA ALA A 271 -24.09 -20.05 9.69
C ALA A 271 -23.70 -20.81 10.98
N ILE A 272 -23.04 -20.13 11.93
CA ILE A 272 -22.67 -20.70 13.25
C ILE A 272 -23.87 -21.35 13.96
N PHE A 273 -25.04 -20.72 13.91
CA PHE A 273 -26.25 -21.19 14.58
C PHE A 273 -27.07 -22.20 13.76
N THR A 274 -26.72 -22.43 12.49
CA THR A 274 -27.54 -23.22 11.56
C THR A 274 -27.13 -24.70 11.50
N TYR A 275 -25.92 -25.05 11.96
CA TYR A 275 -25.41 -26.43 12.10
C TYR A 275 -25.49 -27.35 10.85
N SER A 276 -25.71 -26.80 9.66
CA SER A 276 -25.90 -27.57 8.41
C SER A 276 -24.59 -27.72 7.63
N LYS A 277 -24.11 -28.95 7.41
CA LYS A 277 -22.92 -29.24 6.58
C LYS A 277 -23.00 -28.56 5.20
N ILE A 278 -24.15 -28.67 4.52
CA ILE A 278 -24.37 -28.08 3.18
C ILE A 278 -24.20 -26.55 3.22
N LEU A 279 -24.71 -25.89 4.27
CA LEU A 279 -24.57 -24.45 4.42
C LEU A 279 -23.10 -24.05 4.64
N TYR A 280 -22.35 -24.80 5.44
CA TYR A 280 -20.91 -24.58 5.64
C TYR A 280 -20.10 -24.78 4.35
N THR A 281 -20.46 -25.75 3.50
CA THR A 281 -19.83 -25.95 2.19
C THR A 281 -20.12 -24.80 1.23
N ILE A 282 -21.37 -24.36 1.13
CA ILE A 282 -21.77 -23.21 0.30
C ILE A 282 -21.08 -21.93 0.80
N TYR A 283 -21.05 -21.71 2.11
CA TYR A 283 -20.34 -20.61 2.73
C TYR A 283 -18.85 -20.61 2.37
N SER A 284 -18.18 -21.75 2.53
CA SER A 284 -16.76 -21.91 2.24
C SER A 284 -16.47 -21.71 0.75
N ALA A 285 -17.31 -22.21 -0.15
CA ALA A 285 -17.19 -21.93 -1.59
C ALA A 285 -17.34 -20.43 -1.90
N GLY A 286 -18.27 -19.74 -1.22
CA GLY A 286 -18.42 -18.28 -1.30
C GLY A 286 -17.19 -17.52 -0.81
N ILE A 287 -16.57 -17.94 0.30
CA ILE A 287 -15.33 -17.32 0.81
C ILE A 287 -14.16 -17.57 -0.15
N ALA A 288 -14.02 -18.79 -0.69
CA ALA A 288 -13.00 -19.11 -1.69
C ALA A 288 -13.14 -18.24 -2.96
N LEU A 289 -14.37 -18.01 -3.45
CA LEU A 289 -14.65 -17.12 -4.57
C LEU A 289 -14.34 -15.66 -4.23
N LEU A 290 -14.76 -15.19 -3.05
CA LEU A 290 -14.53 -13.82 -2.61
C LEU A 290 -13.04 -13.50 -2.51
N PHE A 291 -12.25 -14.34 -1.84
CA PHE A 291 -10.80 -14.14 -1.74
C PHE A 291 -10.07 -14.40 -3.06
N SER A 292 -10.61 -15.22 -3.97
CA SER A 292 -10.11 -15.28 -5.36
C SER A 292 -10.28 -13.95 -6.10
N MET A 293 -11.37 -13.22 -5.84
CA MET A 293 -11.58 -11.89 -6.42
C MET A 293 -10.73 -10.80 -5.74
N TYR A 294 -10.50 -10.90 -4.43
CA TYR A 294 -9.48 -10.05 -3.75
C TYR A 294 -8.08 -10.31 -4.31
N LEU A 295 -7.69 -11.57 -4.53
CA LEU A 295 -6.39 -11.89 -5.12
C LEU A 295 -6.18 -11.26 -6.51
N VAL A 296 -7.23 -11.13 -7.34
CA VAL A 296 -7.18 -10.35 -8.59
C VAL A 296 -6.95 -8.86 -8.31
N TYR A 297 -7.74 -8.30 -7.39
CA TYR A 297 -7.72 -6.88 -7.01
C TYR A 297 -6.37 -6.46 -6.42
N ASP A 298 -5.88 -7.17 -5.40
CA ASP A 298 -4.63 -6.88 -4.72
C ASP A 298 -3.41 -7.18 -5.58
N THR A 299 -3.45 -8.20 -6.45
CA THR A 299 -2.41 -8.41 -7.47
C THR A 299 -2.32 -7.21 -8.41
N GLN A 300 -3.44 -6.69 -8.91
CA GLN A 300 -3.42 -5.50 -9.78
C GLN A 300 -2.96 -4.24 -9.04
N MET A 301 -3.32 -4.08 -7.77
CA MET A 301 -2.84 -2.98 -6.94
C MET A 301 -1.32 -3.04 -6.65
N VAL A 302 -0.74 -4.24 -6.51
CA VAL A 302 0.72 -4.42 -6.37
C VAL A 302 1.45 -4.17 -7.69
N VAL A 303 0.97 -4.78 -8.79
CA VAL A 303 1.58 -4.65 -10.12
C VAL A 303 1.50 -3.21 -10.65
N GLY A 304 0.42 -2.50 -10.34
CA GLY A 304 0.22 -1.09 -10.70
C GLY A 304 -0.09 -0.87 -12.19
N GLY A 305 0.00 0.39 -12.61
CA GLY A 305 -0.40 0.80 -13.98
C GLY A 305 -1.91 0.82 -14.20
N ARG A 306 -2.69 0.99 -13.12
CA ARG A 306 -4.16 0.98 -13.05
C ARG A 306 -4.68 2.19 -12.28
N LYS A 307 -6.01 2.36 -12.20
CA LYS A 307 -6.64 3.49 -11.50
C LYS A 307 -6.22 3.60 -10.03
N HIS A 308 -6.09 2.48 -9.33
CA HIS A 308 -5.54 2.44 -7.98
C HIS A 308 -4.31 1.52 -7.93
N GLN A 309 -3.24 1.97 -7.28
CA GLN A 309 -2.01 1.21 -7.12
C GLN A 309 -1.37 1.51 -5.77
N ILE A 310 -0.71 0.51 -5.18
CA ILE A 310 0.00 0.67 -3.90
C ILE A 310 1.29 1.50 -4.13
N SER A 311 1.61 2.38 -3.18
CA SER A 311 2.88 3.11 -3.17
C SER A 311 4.06 2.14 -2.95
N PRO A 312 5.20 2.29 -3.66
CA PRO A 312 6.39 1.45 -3.48
C PRO A 312 6.90 1.31 -2.04
N GLU A 313 6.58 2.28 -1.17
CA GLU A 313 6.91 2.23 0.25
C GLU A 313 6.17 1.10 1.00
N GLU A 314 4.99 0.69 0.54
CA GLU A 314 4.05 -0.15 1.29
C GLU A 314 4.13 -1.64 0.92
N HIS A 315 5.33 -2.13 0.60
CA HIS A 315 5.58 -3.52 0.22
C HIS A 315 5.16 -4.53 1.29
N ILE A 316 5.20 -4.15 2.57
CA ILE A 316 4.70 -4.94 3.70
C ILE A 316 3.18 -5.11 3.62
N PHE A 317 2.44 -4.05 3.23
CA PHE A 317 0.98 -4.08 3.11
C PHE A 317 0.53 -4.91 1.89
N GLY A 318 1.21 -4.74 0.75
CA GLY A 318 0.95 -5.56 -0.44
C GLY A 318 1.21 -7.06 -0.21
N ALA A 319 2.30 -7.41 0.49
CA ALA A 319 2.57 -8.81 0.83
C ALA A 319 1.54 -9.37 1.85
N LEU A 320 1.16 -8.55 2.84
CA LEU A 320 0.15 -8.90 3.84
C LEU A 320 -1.21 -9.25 3.21
N MET A 321 -1.72 -8.44 2.27
CA MET A 321 -3.02 -8.72 1.63
C MET A 321 -2.96 -9.97 0.75
N LEU A 322 -1.97 -10.08 -0.16
CA LEU A 322 -1.80 -11.26 -1.00
C LEU A 322 -1.63 -12.56 -0.18
N TYR A 323 -0.99 -12.48 0.99
CA TYR A 323 -0.86 -13.61 1.89
C TYR A 323 -2.19 -14.02 2.53
N LEU A 324 -3.02 -13.06 2.96
CA LEU A 324 -4.36 -13.33 3.45
C LEU A 324 -5.23 -14.02 2.40
N ASP A 325 -5.25 -13.51 1.18
CA ASP A 325 -6.05 -14.07 0.09
C ASP A 325 -5.74 -15.55 -0.11
N ILE A 326 -4.46 -15.88 -0.28
CA ILE A 326 -4.00 -17.25 -0.54
C ILE A 326 -4.32 -18.17 0.65
N VAL A 327 -4.14 -17.71 1.89
CA VAL A 327 -4.43 -18.51 3.09
C VAL A 327 -5.94 -18.71 3.30
N TYR A 328 -6.77 -17.71 3.01
CA TYR A 328 -8.22 -17.86 3.09
C TYR A 328 -8.78 -18.71 1.94
N ILE A 329 -8.24 -18.61 0.72
CA ILE A 329 -8.56 -19.53 -0.38
C ILE A 329 -8.23 -20.97 0.05
N PHE A 330 -7.01 -21.23 0.55
CA PHE A 330 -6.62 -22.56 1.05
C PHE A 330 -7.58 -23.09 2.11
N THR A 331 -7.81 -22.30 3.16
CA THR A 331 -8.63 -22.71 4.32
C THR A 331 -10.08 -22.96 3.91
N SER A 332 -10.60 -22.21 2.93
CA SER A 332 -11.96 -22.37 2.42
C SER A 332 -12.10 -23.57 1.50
N LEU A 333 -11.15 -23.80 0.58
CA LEU A 333 -11.10 -25.01 -0.23
C LEU A 333 -10.97 -26.26 0.62
N LEU A 334 -10.19 -26.20 1.71
CA LEU A 334 -10.04 -27.29 2.66
C LEU A 334 -11.39 -27.66 3.32
N ASN A 335 -12.20 -26.67 3.67
CA ASN A 335 -13.56 -26.89 4.16
C ASN A 335 -14.47 -27.48 3.08
N VAL A 336 -14.41 -26.97 1.83
CA VAL A 336 -15.21 -27.49 0.70
C VAL A 336 -14.91 -28.96 0.43
N PHE A 337 -13.64 -29.34 0.31
CA PHE A 337 -13.25 -30.73 0.03
C PHE A 337 -13.37 -31.65 1.26
N GLY A 338 -13.20 -31.10 2.47
CA GLY A 338 -13.31 -31.87 3.71
C GLY A 338 -14.72 -32.10 4.23
N SER A 339 -15.73 -31.34 3.79
CA SER A 339 -17.11 -31.48 4.28
C SER A 339 -17.81 -32.77 3.82
N ASN A 340 -17.23 -33.52 2.88
CA ASN A 340 -17.80 -34.76 2.35
C ASN A 340 -17.42 -36.03 3.16
N ASN A 341 -16.61 -35.86 4.22
CA ASN A 341 -16.32 -36.90 5.23
C ASN A 341 -17.08 -36.62 6.54
#